data_AF-A0A4V1M8F6-F1
#
_entry.id   AF-A0A4V1M8F6-F1
#
_cell.length_a   1.000
_cell.length_b   1.000
_cell.length_c   1.000
_cell.angle_alpha   90.00
_cell.angle_beta   90.00
_cell.angle_gamma   90.00
#
_symmetry.space_group_name_H-M   'P 1'
#
loop_
_entity.id
_entity.type
_entity.pdbx_description
1 polymer ?
#
loop_
_entity_poly.entity_id
_entity_poly.type
_entity_poly.pdbx_seq_one_letter_code
_entity_poly.pdbx_strand_id
1 'polypeptide(L)'
;MPAQYHISLPDPSKARGNDPDLSFHSQGAAGFAEELQDALRSGALFERWKAKQPDPDAVEPQWGVTDPDATVTGEQKDLRINLVATTRIDSDVFKQRLRLLAGHHWELRDVR
;
A
#
# COMPACT_ATOMS: atom_id res chain seq x y z
N MET A 1 11.29 9.35 -13.10
CA MET A 1 10.09 8.83 -13.81
C MET A 1 9.23 8.11 -12.77
N PRO A 2 7.90 8.13 -12.86
CA PRO A 2 7.08 7.32 -11.96
C PRO A 2 7.29 5.85 -12.28
N ALA A 3 7.46 5.04 -11.24
CA ALA A 3 7.51 3.59 -11.33
C ALA A 3 6.10 3.01 -11.29
N GLN A 4 5.87 1.93 -12.02
CA GLN A 4 4.63 1.19 -12.06
C GLN A 4 4.79 -0.16 -11.36
N TYR A 5 4.09 -0.32 -10.24
CA TYR A 5 4.05 -1.53 -9.43
C TYR A 5 2.81 -2.34 -9.76
N HIS A 6 3.00 -3.61 -10.12
CA HIS A 6 1.91 -4.55 -10.39
C HIS A 6 1.72 -5.46 -9.18
N ILE A 7 0.64 -5.25 -8.44
CA ILE A 7 0.31 -5.98 -7.22
C ILE A 7 -0.79 -6.98 -7.50
N SER A 8 -0.67 -8.13 -6.86
CA SER A 8 -1.64 -9.21 -6.95
C SER A 8 -2.04 -9.65 -5.55
N LEU A 9 -3.34 -9.65 -5.29
CA LEU A 9 -3.96 -10.12 -4.06
C LEU A 9 -4.71 -11.41 -4.40
N PRO A 10 -4.11 -12.60 -4.19
CA PRO A 10 -4.76 -13.88 -4.49
C PRO A 10 -5.99 -14.13 -3.60
N ASP A 11 -5.95 -13.61 -2.38
CA ASP A 11 -6.99 -13.75 -1.37
C ASP A 11 -7.23 -12.37 -0.72
N PRO A 12 -8.15 -11.56 -1.27
CA PRO A 12 -8.38 -10.20 -0.78
C PRO A 12 -8.94 -10.18 0.66
N SER A 13 -9.60 -11.25 1.09
CA SER A 13 -10.08 -11.42 2.47
C SER A 13 -8.92 -11.54 3.46
N LYS A 14 -7.78 -12.09 3.02
CA LYS A 14 -6.53 -12.16 3.81
C LYS A 14 -5.58 -10.99 3.59
N ALA A 15 -5.84 -10.15 2.59
CA ALA A 15 -5.07 -8.93 2.33
C ALA A 15 -5.42 -7.84 3.36
N ARG A 16 -5.07 -8.12 4.61
CA ARG A 16 -5.24 -7.26 5.78
C ARG A 16 -3.95 -7.28 6.57
N GLY A 17 -3.47 -6.09 6.93
CA GLY A 17 -2.37 -5.93 7.85
C GLY A 17 -2.70 -6.47 9.24
N ASN A 18 -1.67 -6.49 10.09
CA ASN A 18 -1.82 -6.92 11.48
C ASN A 18 -2.63 -5.93 12.33
N ASP A 19 -2.65 -4.67 11.91
CA ASP A 19 -3.29 -3.57 12.64
C ASP A 19 -4.54 -3.10 11.87
N PRO A 20 -5.75 -3.28 12.41
CA PRO A 20 -6.98 -2.92 11.70
C PRO A 20 -7.11 -1.43 11.42
N ASP A 21 -6.42 -0.54 12.15
CA ASP A 21 -6.44 0.92 11.89
C ASP A 21 -5.57 1.32 10.68
N LEU A 22 -4.65 0.44 10.27
CA LEU A 22 -3.71 0.64 9.17
C LEU A 22 -4.00 -0.26 7.97
N SER A 23 -4.86 -1.25 8.16
CA SER A 23 -5.17 -2.27 7.16
C SER A 23 -6.18 -1.78 6.15
N PHE A 24 -6.25 -2.46 5.01
CA PHE A 24 -7.34 -2.26 4.06
C PHE A 24 -8.69 -2.52 4.73
N HIS A 25 -9.69 -1.68 4.45
CA HIS A 25 -11.07 -1.88 4.90
C HIS A 25 -11.97 -2.38 3.78
N SER A 26 -11.70 -1.94 2.56
CA SER A 26 -12.43 -2.30 1.35
C SER A 26 -12.27 -3.76 0.95
N GLN A 27 -13.33 -4.33 0.37
CA GLN A 27 -13.37 -5.72 -0.10
C GLN A 27 -13.35 -5.82 -1.63
N GLY A 28 -13.60 -4.71 -2.34
CA GLY A 28 -13.65 -4.65 -3.81
C GLY A 28 -12.40 -4.01 -4.41
N ALA A 29 -12.06 -4.37 -5.65
CA ALA A 29 -10.84 -3.91 -6.32
C ALA A 29 -10.72 -2.38 -6.41
N ALA A 30 -11.83 -1.69 -6.68
CA ALA A 30 -11.87 -0.23 -6.69
C ALA A 30 -11.53 0.37 -5.31
N GLY A 31 -12.13 -0.17 -4.23
CA GLY A 31 -11.85 0.32 -2.88
C GLY A 31 -10.41 0.03 -2.42
N PHE A 32 -9.86 -1.13 -2.77
CA PHE A 32 -8.43 -1.40 -2.54
C PHE A 32 -7.53 -0.40 -3.28
N ALA A 33 -7.87 -0.06 -4.52
CA ALA A 33 -7.13 0.92 -5.30
C ALA A 33 -7.21 2.31 -4.68
N GLU A 34 -8.41 2.76 -4.29
CA GLU A 34 -8.61 4.06 -3.63
C GLU A 34 -7.84 4.17 -2.32
N GLU A 35 -7.92 3.16 -1.46
CA GLU A 35 -7.19 3.15 -0.18
C GLU A 35 -5.67 3.10 -0.37
N LEU A 36 -5.17 2.30 -1.32
CA LEU A 36 -3.75 2.30 -1.62
C LEU A 36 -3.30 3.64 -2.21
N GLN A 37 -4.11 4.24 -3.07
CA GLN A 37 -3.82 5.55 -3.63
C GLN A 37 -3.75 6.62 -2.54
N ASP A 38 -4.72 6.65 -1.62
CA ASP A 38 -4.71 7.57 -0.48
C ASP A 38 -3.48 7.36 0.40
N ALA A 39 -3.12 6.11 0.69
CA ALA A 39 -1.93 5.78 1.47
C ALA A 39 -0.59 6.17 0.80
N LEU A 40 -0.54 6.30 -0.52
CA LEU A 40 0.63 6.77 -1.25
C LEU A 40 0.66 8.30 -1.34
N ARG A 41 -0.51 8.94 -1.49
CA ARG A 41 -0.65 10.40 -1.56
C ARG A 41 -0.53 11.07 -0.19
N SER A 42 -0.98 10.40 0.86
CA SER A 42 -1.07 10.90 2.22
C SER A 42 -0.07 10.21 3.14
N GLY A 43 0.62 11.00 3.95
CA GLY A 43 1.52 10.50 4.99
C GLY A 43 0.78 9.98 6.22
N ALA A 44 -0.56 10.11 6.26
CA ALA A 44 -1.35 9.78 7.45
C ALA A 44 -1.19 8.33 7.90
N LEU A 45 -1.11 7.37 6.97
CA LEU A 45 -0.87 5.96 7.30
C LEU A 45 0.49 5.78 7.99
N PHE A 46 1.53 6.40 7.43
CA PHE A 46 2.89 6.34 7.97
C PHE A 46 2.98 7.00 9.34
N GLU A 47 2.40 8.20 9.52
CA GLU A 47 2.38 8.90 10.80
C GLU A 47 1.66 8.09 11.89
N ARG A 48 0.52 7.46 11.56
CA ARG A 48 -0.19 6.56 12.48
C ARG A 48 0.66 5.35 12.87
N TRP A 49 1.32 4.71 11.89
CA TRP A 49 2.20 3.58 12.15
C TRP A 49 3.43 3.99 12.98
N LYS A 50 4.04 5.13 12.66
CA LYS A 50 5.19 5.73 13.35
C LYS A 50 4.83 6.02 14.81
N ALA A 51 3.66 6.59 15.07
CA ALA A 51 3.16 6.85 16.41
C ALA A 51 2.92 5.57 17.25
N LYS A 52 2.69 4.42 16.59
CA LYS A 52 2.59 3.12 17.24
C LYS A 52 3.95 2.44 17.48
N GLN A 53 5.05 2.98 16.94
CA GLN A 53 6.38 2.43 17.20
C GLN A 53 6.86 2.75 18.62
N PRO A 54 7.67 1.86 19.24
CA PRO A 54 8.24 2.12 20.56
C PRO A 54 9.21 3.32 20.56
N ASP A 55 9.83 3.61 19.43
CA ASP A 55 10.68 4.79 19.22
C ASP A 55 10.35 5.43 17.86
N PRO A 56 9.48 6.45 17.83
CA PRO A 56 9.13 7.15 16.59
C PRO A 56 10.28 8.01 16.05
N ASP A 57 11.18 8.50 16.89
CA ASP A 57 12.30 9.37 16.47
C ASP A 57 13.41 8.56 15.78
N ALA A 58 13.52 7.27 16.09
CA ALA A 58 14.41 6.34 15.38
C ALA A 58 13.92 5.97 13.96
N VAL A 59 12.69 6.30 13.59
CA VAL A 59 12.15 6.00 12.25
C VAL A 59 12.72 6.98 11.23
N GLU A 60 13.41 6.46 10.22
CA GLU A 60 14.03 7.31 9.19
C GLU A 60 12.97 8.11 8.39
N PRO A 61 13.20 9.41 8.13
CA PRO A 61 12.26 10.26 7.38
C PRO A 61 11.96 9.77 5.96
N GLN A 62 12.88 9.01 5.35
CA GLN A 62 12.69 8.41 4.04
C GLN A 62 11.48 7.45 4.00
N TRP A 63 11.11 6.86 5.14
CA TRP A 63 9.92 6.05 5.24
C TRP A 63 8.63 6.88 5.27
N GLY A 64 8.69 8.21 5.38
CA GLY A 64 7.54 9.12 5.32
C GLY A 64 7.27 9.73 3.94
N VAL A 65 7.98 9.29 2.89
CA VAL A 65 7.82 9.84 1.54
C VAL A 65 6.43 9.56 1.00
N THR A 66 5.81 10.59 0.43
CA THR A 66 4.50 10.56 -0.22
C THR A 66 4.61 11.06 -1.65
N ASP A 67 3.65 10.69 -2.48
CA ASP A 67 3.57 11.14 -3.86
C ASP A 67 2.13 11.57 -4.19
N PRO A 68 1.83 12.88 -4.21
CA PRO A 68 0.48 13.39 -4.43
C PRO A 68 -0.07 13.06 -5.83
N ASP A 69 0.83 12.78 -6.79
CA ASP A 69 0.45 12.37 -8.15
C ASP A 69 0.27 10.86 -8.28
N ALA A 70 0.45 10.08 -7.21
CA ALA A 70 0.33 8.63 -7.27
C ALA A 70 -1.08 8.23 -7.75
N THR A 71 -1.16 7.30 -8.70
CA THR A 71 -2.44 6.78 -9.19
C THR A 71 -2.48 5.28 -9.02
N VAL A 72 -3.59 4.75 -8.52
CA VAL A 72 -3.78 3.30 -8.39
C VAL A 72 -5.05 2.90 -9.10
N THR A 73 -4.97 1.85 -9.90
CA THR A 73 -6.13 1.21 -10.51
C THR A 73 -6.26 -0.21 -9.98
N GLY A 74 -7.49 -0.66 -9.81
CA GLY A 74 -7.80 -1.99 -9.31
C GLY A 74 -8.73 -2.74 -10.25
N GLU A 75 -8.38 -3.97 -10.56
CA GLU A 75 -9.17 -4.88 -11.38
C GLU A 75 -9.42 -6.17 -10.60
N GLN A 76 -10.70 -6.55 -10.46
CA GLN A 76 -11.05 -7.86 -9.92
C GLN A 76 -11.05 -8.87 -11.06
N LYS A 77 -10.31 -9.96 -10.87
CA LYS A 77 -10.24 -11.07 -11.82
C LYS A 77 -10.58 -12.35 -11.08
N ASP A 78 -11.79 -12.86 -11.25
CA ASP A 78 -12.31 -14.00 -10.49
C ASP A 78 -12.20 -13.76 -8.96
N LEU A 79 -11.46 -14.61 -8.25
CA LEU A 79 -11.26 -14.54 -6.80
C LEU A 79 -10.08 -13.65 -6.38
N ARG A 80 -9.29 -13.16 -7.33
CA ARG A 80 -8.08 -12.37 -7.06
C ARG A 80 -8.25 -10.93 -7.51
N ILE A 81 -7.58 -10.01 -6.81
CA ILE A 81 -7.56 -8.59 -7.15
C ILE A 81 -6.18 -8.24 -7.66
N ASN A 82 -6.09 -7.57 -8.80
CA ASN A 82 -4.85 -6.99 -9.29
C ASN A 82 -4.93 -5.48 -9.12
N LEU A 83 -3.88 -4.89 -8.56
CA LEU A 83 -3.74 -3.45 -8.44
C LEU A 83 -2.53 -3.02 -9.27
N VAL A 84 -2.63 -1.88 -9.93
CA VAL A 84 -1.51 -1.25 -10.63
C VAL A 84 -1.33 0.13 -10.05
N ALA A 85 -0.22 0.32 -9.32
CA ALA A 85 0.12 1.58 -8.70
C ALA A 85 1.22 2.27 -9.51
N THR A 86 0.99 3.51 -9.94
CA THR A 86 1.97 4.34 -10.61
C THR A 86 2.38 5.46 -9.65
N THR A 87 3.63 5.47 -9.21
CA THR A 87 4.13 6.41 -8.21
C THR A 87 5.63 6.66 -8.33
N ARG A 88 6.11 7.82 -7.88
CA ARG A 88 7.53 8.15 -7.75
C ARG A 88 8.17 7.62 -6.46
N ILE A 89 7.39 6.99 -5.60
CA ILE A 89 7.89 6.37 -4.36
C ILE A 89 8.78 5.17 -4.68
N ASP A 90 9.89 5.05 -3.95
CA ASP A 90 10.83 3.94 -4.06
C ASP A 90 10.21 2.60 -3.66
N SER A 91 10.74 1.50 -4.22
CA SER A 91 10.12 0.18 -4.06
C SER A 91 10.10 -0.30 -2.62
N ASP A 92 11.08 0.05 -1.79
CA ASP A 92 11.15 -0.37 -0.39
C ASP A 92 10.08 0.33 0.44
N VAL A 93 9.97 1.65 0.24
CA VAL A 93 8.95 2.50 0.82
C VAL A 93 7.56 1.99 0.41
N PHE A 94 7.33 1.73 -0.88
CA PHE A 94 6.09 1.16 -1.41
C PHE A 94 5.73 -0.20 -0.77
N LYS A 95 6.67 -1.15 -0.74
CA LYS A 95 6.48 -2.48 -0.14
C LYS A 95 6.13 -2.37 1.34
N GLN A 96 6.70 -1.42 2.06
CA GLN A 96 6.38 -1.18 3.46
C GLN A 96 4.93 -0.72 3.64
N ARG A 97 4.40 0.21 2.81
CA ARG A 97 2.97 0.61 2.87
C ARG A 97 2.07 -0.59 2.59
N LEU A 98 2.43 -1.36 1.57
CA LEU A 98 1.65 -2.52 1.18
C LEU A 98 1.62 -3.59 2.28
N ARG A 99 2.72 -3.74 3.04
CA ARG A 99 2.73 -4.60 4.24
C ARG A 99 1.83 -4.08 5.36
N LEU A 100 1.76 -2.78 5.56
CA LEU A 100 0.85 -2.21 6.57
C LEU A 100 -0.61 -2.42 6.18
N LEU A 101 -0.95 -2.23 4.91
CA LEU A 101 -2.32 -2.32 4.41
C LEU A 101 -2.80 -3.77 4.22
N ALA A 102 -2.01 -4.60 3.53
CA ALA A 102 -2.37 -5.98 3.13
C ALA A 102 -1.63 -7.08 3.89
N GLY A 103 -0.74 -6.74 4.82
CA GLY A 103 0.06 -7.73 5.55
C GLY A 103 1.03 -8.47 4.64
N HIS A 104 0.96 -9.80 4.65
CA HIS A 104 1.84 -10.68 3.87
C HIS A 104 1.16 -11.36 2.67
N HIS A 105 -0.15 -11.17 2.51
CA HIS A 105 -0.96 -11.90 1.51
C HIS A 105 -1.06 -11.17 0.17
N TRP A 106 0.09 -10.74 -0.36
CA TRP A 106 0.18 -10.05 -1.64
C TRP A 106 1.45 -10.44 -2.40
N GLU A 107 1.41 -10.31 -3.72
CA GLU A 107 2.51 -10.57 -4.63
C GLU A 107 2.83 -9.30 -5.42
N LEU A 108 4.10 -8.91 -5.49
CA LEU A 108 4.57 -7.88 -6.43
C LEU A 108 5.11 -8.60 -7.66
N ARG A 109 4.46 -8.36 -8.80
CA ARG A 109 4.74 -9.08 -10.06
C ARG A 109 5.75 -8.37 -10.94
N ASP A 110 5.69 -7.06 -11.00
CA ASP A 110 6.53 -6.28 -11.90
C ASP A 110 6.72 -4.86 -11.37
N VAL A 111 7.88 -4.29 -11.67
CA VAL A 111 8.23 -2.89 -11.39
C VAL A 111 8.84 -2.33 -12.66
N ARG A 112 8.17 -1.35 -13.29
CA ARG A 112 8.62 -0.71 -14.52
C ARG A 112 8.80 0.79 -14.38
#